data_AF-A0A9E3Z0S3-F1
#
_entry.id   AF-A0A9E3Z0S3-F1
#
_cell.length_a   1.000
_cell.length_b   1.000
_cell.length_c   1.000
_cell.angle_alpha   90.00
_cell.angle_beta   90.00
_cell.angle_gamma   90.00
#
_symmetry.space_group_name_H-M   'P 1'
#
loop_
_entity.id
_entity.type
_entity.pdbx_description
1 polymer ?
#
loop_
_entity_poly.entity_id
_entity_poly.type
_entity_poly.pdbx_seq_one_letter_code
_entity_poly.pdbx_strand_id
1 'polypeptide(L)' 'MSDSKQVAATCPLCGGDNQCAIAAGKSGEDCWCQTATISAEARAKAAGSAGEQCICRACGRPTGASQHAR' A
#
# COMPACT_ATOMS: atom_id res chain seq x y z
N MET A 1 -22.47 14.25 0.88
CA MET A 1 -21.58 13.07 0.89
C MET A 1 -20.70 13.16 -0.35
N SER A 2 -19.39 13.20 -0.20
CA SER A 2 -18.37 12.69 -1.15
C SER A 2 -17.05 13.37 -0.85
N ASP A 3 -16.50 13.03 0.31
CA ASP A 3 -15.11 13.27 0.63
C ASP A 3 -14.31 12.40 -0.35
N SER A 4 -13.95 13.01 -1.48
CA SER A 4 -13.05 12.45 -2.47
C SER A 4 -11.66 12.42 -1.85
N LYS A 5 -11.48 11.51 -0.87
CA LYS A 5 -10.19 11.25 -0.23
C LYS A 5 -9.26 10.79 -1.35
N GLN A 6 -8.50 11.75 -1.88
CA GLN A 6 -7.54 11.52 -2.94
C GLN A 6 -6.52 10.51 -2.42
N VAL A 7 -6.66 9.27 -2.86
CA VAL A 7 -5.64 8.26 -2.61
C VAL A 7 -4.42 8.68 -3.42
N ALA A 8 -3.35 9.06 -2.72
CA ALA A 8 -2.06 9.34 -3.34
C ALA A 8 -1.67 8.15 -4.24
N ALA A 9 -1.11 8.41 -5.42
CA ALA A 9 -0.60 7.36 -6.31
C ALA A 9 0.81 6.87 -5.89
N THR A 10 1.42 7.52 -4.91
CA THR A 10 2.76 7.19 -4.43
C THR A 10 2.72 6.42 -3.12
N CYS A 11 3.69 5.53 -2.95
CA CYS A 11 3.87 4.74 -1.74
C CYS A 11 4.61 5.60 -0.70
N PRO A 12 4.04 5.79 0.50
CA PRO A 12 4.67 6.61 1.54
C PRO A 12 5.95 5.98 2.11
N LEU A 13 6.17 4.68 1.88
CA LEU A 13 7.32 3.95 2.41
C LEU A 13 8.58 4.06 1.53
N CYS A 14 8.40 4.23 0.21
CA CYS A 14 9.52 4.24 -0.74
C CYS A 14 9.45 5.35 -1.80
N GLY A 15 8.38 6.14 -1.85
CA GLY A 15 8.16 7.20 -2.84
C GLY A 15 7.77 6.71 -4.24
N GLY A 16 7.82 5.41 -4.52
CA GLY A 16 7.45 4.83 -5.82
C GLY A 16 5.94 4.72 -6.05
N ASP A 17 5.52 4.19 -7.19
CA ASP A 17 4.10 3.94 -7.50
C ASP A 17 3.50 2.88 -6.56
N ASN A 18 2.37 3.20 -5.92
CA ASN A 18 1.66 2.28 -5.02
C ASN A 18 0.73 1.30 -5.75
N GLN A 19 0.51 1.50 -7.05
CA GLN A 19 -0.35 0.68 -7.91
C GLN A 19 -1.79 0.57 -7.40
N CYS A 20 -2.29 1.61 -6.71
CA CYS A 20 -3.65 1.63 -6.22
C CYS A 20 -4.65 1.77 -7.38
N ALA A 21 -5.61 0.83 -7.45
CA ALA A 21 -6.67 0.87 -8.46
C ALA A 21 -7.55 2.13 -8.31
N ILE A 22 -7.88 2.55 -7.08
CA ILE A 22 -8.69 3.75 -6.82
C ILE A 22 -7.96 5.02 -7.31
N ALA A 23 -6.66 5.14 -7.02
CA ALA A 23 -5.85 6.26 -7.50
C ALA A 23 -5.77 6.31 -9.04
N ALA A 24 -5.85 5.14 -9.68
CA ALA A 24 -5.92 5.00 -11.14
C ALA A 24 -7.35 5.11 -11.71
N GLY A 25 -8.36 5.46 -10.91
CA GLY A 25 -9.76 5.60 -11.35
C GLY A 25 -10.48 4.27 -11.60
N LYS A 26 -10.00 3.17 -11.02
CA LYS A 26 -10.59 1.82 -11.10
C LYS A 26 -11.25 1.42 -9.78
N SER A 27 -12.01 0.31 -9.78
CA SER A 27 -12.61 -0.21 -8.55
C SER A 27 -11.55 -0.63 -7.54
N GLY A 28 -11.81 -0.38 -6.26
CA GLY A 28 -10.95 -0.88 -5.17
C GLY A 28 -10.89 -2.40 -5.12
N GLU A 29 -11.93 -3.08 -5.61
CA GLU A 29 -12.00 -4.55 -5.71
C GLU A 29 -10.92 -5.11 -6.64
N ASP A 30 -10.55 -4.36 -7.68
CA ASP A 30 -9.50 -4.73 -8.64
C ASP A 30 -8.09 -4.38 -8.13
N CYS A 31 -7.98 -3.76 -6.95
CA CYS A 31 -6.69 -3.37 -6.40
C CYS A 31 -5.87 -4.61 -6.02
N TRP A 32 -4.57 -4.56 -6.28
CA TRP A 32 -3.66 -5.65 -5.94
C TRP A 32 -3.72 -6.02 -4.45
N CYS A 33 -4.02 -5.05 -3.58
CA CYS A 33 -4.09 -5.26 -2.13
C CYS A 33 -5.28 -6.12 -1.71
N GLN A 34 -6.32 -6.26 -2.53
CA GLN A 34 -7.48 -7.12 -2.24
C GLN A 34 -7.13 -8.60 -2.32
N THR A 35 -6.21 -8.97 -3.21
CA THR A 35 -5.84 -10.38 -3.46
C THR A 35 -4.50 -10.77 -2.86
N ALA A 36 -3.66 -9.80 -2.48
CA ALA A 36 -2.36 -10.05 -1.89
C ALA A 36 -2.41 -10.12 -0.36
N THR A 37 -1.64 -11.03 0.22
CA THR A 37 -1.33 -11.00 1.65
C THR A 37 -0.40 -9.82 1.95
N ILE A 38 -0.89 -8.87 2.74
CA ILE A 38 -0.11 -7.71 3.18
C ILE A 38 0.38 -7.93 4.60
N SER A 39 1.66 -7.62 4.86
CA SER A 39 2.24 -7.75 6.19
C SER A 39 1.63 -6.74 7.16
N ALA A 40 1.34 -7.19 8.39
CA ALA A 40 0.84 -6.32 9.44
C ALA A 40 1.83 -5.18 9.75
N GLU A 41 3.13 -5.47 9.68
CA GLU A 41 4.19 -4.47 9.89
C GLU A 41 4.19 -3.39 8.80
N ALA A 42 3.98 -3.75 7.52
CA ALA A 42 3.85 -2.77 6.44
C ALA A 42 2.62 -1.89 6.61
N ARG A 43 1.48 -2.46 7.05
CA ARG A 43 0.27 -1.67 7.37
C ARG A 43 0.53 -0.70 8.53
N ALA A 44 1.22 -1.15 9.58
CA ALA A 44 1.56 -0.29 10.72
C ALA A 44 2.47 0.87 10.30
N LYS A 45 3.50 0.61 9.49
CA LYS A 45 4.39 1.66 8.95
C LYS A 45 3.63 2.67 8.08
N ALA A 46 2.67 2.19 7.28
CA ALA A 46 1.84 3.07 6.45
C ALA A 46 0.86 3.92 7.30
N ALA A 47 0.23 3.32 8.31
CA ALA A 47 -0.77 3.98 9.15
C ALA A 47 -0.20 5.13 10.00
N GLY A 48 1.10 5.09 10.32
CA GLY A 48 1.78 6.19 11.01
C GLY A 48 1.79 7.51 10.21
N SER A 49 1.44 7.46 8.92
CA SER A 49 1.42 8.59 8.00
C SER A 49 -0.04 9.00 7.71
N ALA A 50 -0.67 9.73 8.63
CA ALA A 50 -1.97 10.40 8.40
C ALA A 50 -3.12 9.51 7.85
N GLY A 51 -3.28 8.30 8.39
CA GLY A 51 -4.45 7.44 8.16
C GLY A 51 -4.21 6.31 7.17
N GLU A 52 -5.29 5.67 6.72
CA GLU A 52 -5.22 4.56 5.77
C GLU A 52 -4.71 5.05 4.40
N GLN A 53 -3.45 4.74 4.09
CA GLN A 53 -2.78 5.04 2.83
C GLN A 53 -2.44 3.75 2.07
N CYS A 54 -2.48 3.82 0.74
CA CYS A 54 -2.06 2.72 -0.12
C CYS A 54 -0.52 2.62 -0.18
N ILE A 55 -0.02 1.40 -0.12
CA ILE A 55 1.40 1.07 -0.27
C ILE A 55 1.62 0.30 -1.58
N CYS A 56 2.88 0.18 -2.02
CA CYS A 56 3.20 -0.61 -3.21
C CYS A 56 3.32 -2.11 -2.87
N ARG A 57 3.23 -2.95 -3.90
CA ARG A 57 3.42 -4.41 -3.79
C ARG A 57 4.72 -4.79 -3.11
N ALA A 58 5.81 -4.10 -3.41
CA ALA A 58 7.12 -4.41 -2.85
C ALA A 58 7.16 -4.18 -1.33
N CYS A 59 6.63 -3.04 -0.86
CA CYS A 59 6.63 -2.71 0.56
C CYS A 59 5.54 -3.45 1.35
N GLY A 60 4.43 -3.85 0.71
CA GLY A 60 3.34 -4.55 1.37
C GLY A 60 3.54 -6.05 1.55
N ARG A 61 4.44 -6.69 0.79
CA ARG A 61 4.67 -8.12 0.91
C ARG A 61 5.23 -8.49 2.30
N PRO A 62 4.80 -9.61 2.90
CA PRO A 62 5.46 -10.15 4.08
C PRO A 62 6.89 -10.51 3.73
N THR A 63 7.83 -9.89 4.43
CA THR A 63 9.25 -10.27 4.44
C THR A 63 9.39 -11.59 5.19
N GLY A 64 8.86 -12.66 4.60
CA GLY A 64 8.92 -14.03 5.10
C GLY A 64 9.82 -14.90 4.23
N ALA A 65 11.03 -14.41 3.93
CA ALA A 65 12.22 -15.16 3.48
C ALA A 65 13.23 -14.18 2.87
N SER A 66 14.10 -13.61 3.70
CA SER A 66 15.50 -13.32 3.35
C SER A 66 16.18 -12.65 4.54
N GLN A 67 17.00 -13.46 5.22
CA GLN A 67 18.31 -13.07 5.71
C GLN A 67 18.78 -11.68 5.24
N HIS A 68 18.69 -10.70 6.14
CA HIS A 68 19.73 -9.67 6.22
C HIS A 68 20.93 -10.33 6.90
N ALA A 69 21.70 -11.12 6.15
CA ALA A 69 23.08 -11.44 6.54
C ALA A 69 23.92 -10.19 6.22
N ARG A 70 24.35 -9.50 7.26
CA ARG A 70 25.37 -8.45 7.20
C ARG A 70 26.72 -9.06 7.51
#